data_AF-A0A174QJQ3-F1
#
_entry.id   AF-A0A174QJQ3-F1
#
_cell.length_a   1.000
_cell.length_b   1.000
_cell.length_c   1.000
_cell.angle_alpha   90.00
_cell.angle_beta   90.00
_cell.angle_gamma   90.00
#
_symmetry.space_group_name_H-M   'P 1'
#
loop_
_entity.id
_entity.type
_entity.pdbx_description
1 polymer ?
#
loop_
_entity_poly.entity_id
_entity_poly.type
_entity_poly.pdbx_seq_one_letter_code
_entity_poly.pdbx_strand_id
1 'polypeptide(L)'
;MVFRLYWKQAGDRQNMIIRQLNIKNSGEIHDKTLEFSPGINVLYGENESERAIVHTYIKNMFLGDISEAIYDNAVFAAKLKSPTEQDLARELQKFMTGYQGTADSSMDLGRAMQMLKMSRKGYLVQADRKQKETEQERQKLLTRMDDIISDLNDLNGKLDQINEKEESLRMHPGDENGAVILDERMAQAKAKRNSFAMGMLISAAAGIFGLILTAIIADSVSVSLIVAVIAAALVGFCGKQQLKYAREFQKRIRMKKRWVSRQEKLRCSKENLRQDYDEKETELCNLKEEYREYEENSFLLTSEEREVQALNMAMETIERMSGNIHLQVGRKLQIRTSQILSEITDGEYQDVQMDAASHMTVTTGNGAEALECLSRGTLELIYFAMRMAAGELLCQEESLPVILDDIFGMYEEEDLEAVLEWMYKEKKQVIISTCSKREMELLDREGIPYGKQIIS
;
A
#
# COMPACT_ATOMS: atom_id res chain seq x y z
N MET A 1 -48.65 21.54 9.01
CA MET A 1 -49.00 20.68 7.86
C MET A 1 -49.85 19.53 8.35
N VAL A 2 -50.96 19.22 7.67
CA VAL A 2 -51.69 17.96 7.90
C VAL A 2 -51.87 17.33 6.53
N PHE A 3 -51.18 16.23 6.31
CA PHE A 3 -51.28 15.45 5.08
C PHE A 3 -52.02 14.14 5.36
N ARG A 4 -52.70 13.60 4.35
CA ARG A 4 -53.22 12.24 4.39
C ARG A 4 -52.77 11.49 3.14
N LEU A 5 -51.72 10.69 3.31
CA LEU A 5 -51.30 9.67 2.35
C LEU A 5 -52.13 8.40 2.61
N TYR A 6 -52.62 7.79 1.54
CA TYR A 6 -53.33 6.51 1.63
C TYR A 6 -52.70 5.51 0.69
N TRP A 7 -52.53 4.30 1.21
CA TRP A 7 -52.16 3.13 0.43
C TRP A 7 -53.42 2.42 -0.04
N LYS A 8 -53.55 2.20 -1.35
CA LYS A 8 -54.64 1.40 -1.93
C LYS A 8 -54.04 0.17 -2.60
N GLN A 9 -54.46 -1.01 -2.15
CA GLN A 9 -54.05 -2.28 -2.77
C GLN A 9 -54.72 -2.41 -4.14
N ALA A 10 -53.93 -2.63 -5.19
CA ALA A 10 -54.40 -2.85 -6.56
C ALA A 10 -53.72 -4.11 -7.13
N GLY A 11 -54.34 -5.28 -6.94
CA GLY A 11 -53.72 -6.56 -7.29
C GLY A 11 -52.52 -6.87 -6.38
N ASP A 12 -51.38 -7.24 -6.96
CA ASP A 12 -50.12 -7.53 -6.26
C ASP A 12 -49.29 -6.28 -5.90
N ARG A 13 -49.74 -5.06 -6.27
CA ARG A 13 -49.02 -3.80 -6.04
C ARG A 13 -49.73 -2.89 -5.02
N GLN A 14 -48.94 -2.16 -4.24
CA GLN A 14 -49.43 -1.12 -3.33
C GLN A 14 -49.37 0.23 -4.05
N ASN A 15 -50.52 0.81 -4.39
CA ASN A 15 -50.56 2.13 -5.02
C ASN A 15 -50.59 3.21 -3.93
N MET A 16 -49.59 4.07 -3.92
CA MET A 16 -49.61 5.26 -3.09
C MET A 16 -50.46 6.34 -3.77
N ILE A 17 -51.40 6.91 -3.02
CA ILE A 17 -52.33 7.91 -3.52
C ILE A 17 -52.27 9.13 -2.60
N ILE A 18 -51.97 10.28 -3.17
CA ILE A 18 -52.18 11.58 -2.53
C ILE A 18 -53.69 11.80 -2.54
N ARG A 19 -54.32 11.97 -1.37
CA ARG A 19 -55.77 12.27 -1.31
C ARG A 19 -56.06 13.71 -0.99
N GLN A 20 -55.24 14.33 -0.15
CA GLN A 20 -55.52 15.66 0.34
C GLN A 20 -54.22 16.38 0.67
N LEU A 21 -54.13 17.61 0.21
CA LEU A 21 -53.06 18.55 0.52
C LEU A 21 -53.64 19.81 1.14
N ASN A 22 -53.23 20.11 2.38
CA ASN A 22 -53.67 21.30 3.10
C ASN A 22 -52.53 22.32 3.21
N ILE A 23 -52.68 23.44 2.51
CA ILE A 23 -51.73 24.56 2.49
C ILE A 23 -52.33 25.70 3.33
N LYS A 24 -51.83 25.90 4.55
CA LYS A 24 -52.33 26.94 5.46
C LYS A 24 -51.88 28.34 5.02
N ASN A 25 -50.58 28.53 4.85
CA ASN A 25 -50.03 29.82 4.42
C ASN A 25 -48.68 29.60 3.74
N SER A 26 -48.59 29.88 2.43
CA SER A 26 -47.36 29.74 1.66
C SER A 26 -47.38 30.64 0.43
N GLY A 27 -46.56 31.70 0.43
CA GLY A 27 -46.55 32.69 -0.65
C GLY A 27 -47.93 33.34 -0.82
N GLU A 28 -48.49 33.23 -2.03
CA GLU A 28 -49.81 33.75 -2.40
C GLU A 28 -50.97 32.78 -2.05
N ILE A 29 -50.65 31.55 -1.63
CA ILE A 29 -51.66 30.52 -1.30
C ILE A 29 -52.01 30.59 0.19
N HIS A 30 -53.28 30.90 0.48
CA HIS A 30 -53.83 31.00 1.84
C HIS A 30 -55.01 30.03 2.05
N ASP A 31 -54.94 29.23 3.13
CA ASP A 31 -55.96 28.27 3.57
C ASP A 31 -56.60 27.42 2.45
N LYS A 32 -55.75 26.85 1.60
CA LYS A 32 -56.18 26.02 0.47
C LYS A 32 -56.15 24.54 0.83
N THR A 33 -57.26 23.86 0.53
CA THR A 33 -57.37 22.40 0.58
C THR A 33 -57.55 21.88 -0.83
N LEU A 34 -56.62 21.04 -1.29
CA LEU A 34 -56.68 20.35 -2.57
C LEU A 34 -57.00 18.88 -2.33
N GLU A 35 -58.00 18.34 -3.03
CA GLU A 35 -58.45 16.96 -2.90
C GLU A 35 -58.21 16.19 -4.20
N PHE A 36 -57.46 15.09 -4.12
CA PHE A 36 -57.08 14.33 -5.30
C PHE A 36 -57.79 12.98 -5.32
N SER A 37 -58.29 12.59 -6.49
CA SER A 37 -58.88 11.29 -6.75
C SER A 37 -57.85 10.29 -7.29
N PRO A 38 -58.10 8.98 -7.20
CA PRO A 38 -57.38 8.01 -8.03
C PRO A 38 -57.55 8.35 -9.51
N GLY A 39 -56.57 8.01 -10.35
CA GLY A 39 -56.59 8.34 -11.78
C GLY A 39 -56.07 9.76 -12.07
N ILE A 40 -56.59 10.37 -13.13
CA ILE A 40 -56.13 11.69 -13.61
C ILE A 40 -56.70 12.80 -12.74
N ASN A 41 -55.86 13.76 -12.39
CA ASN A 41 -56.22 15.00 -11.71
C ASN A 41 -55.60 16.15 -12.48
N VAL A 42 -56.35 17.21 -12.71
CA VAL A 42 -55.86 18.45 -13.33
C VAL A 42 -55.76 19.51 -12.24
N LEU A 43 -54.54 19.93 -11.96
CA LEU A 43 -54.20 21.06 -11.10
C LEU A 43 -54.02 22.30 -11.97
N TYR A 44 -55.08 23.11 -12.06
CA TYR A 44 -55.11 24.35 -12.82
C TYR A 44 -54.66 25.54 -11.96
N GLY A 45 -53.73 26.33 -12.47
CA GLY A 45 -53.36 27.62 -11.89
C GLY A 45 -52.69 28.51 -12.91
N GLU A 46 -53.08 29.78 -12.98
CA GLU A 46 -52.51 30.74 -13.94
C GLU A 46 -51.05 31.08 -13.59
N ASN A 47 -50.74 31.22 -12.29
CA ASN A 47 -49.41 31.58 -11.81
C ASN A 47 -48.50 30.34 -11.66
N GLU A 48 -47.37 30.31 -12.38
CA GLU A 48 -46.35 29.27 -12.25
C GLU A 48 -45.78 29.18 -10.83
N SER A 49 -45.67 30.31 -10.14
CA SER A 49 -45.17 30.37 -8.76
C SER A 49 -46.08 29.61 -7.80
N GLU A 50 -47.40 29.68 -7.99
CA GLU A 50 -48.37 28.96 -7.17
C GLU A 50 -48.31 27.45 -7.42
N ARG A 51 -48.20 27.03 -8.68
CA ARG A 51 -48.00 25.61 -9.03
C ARG A 51 -46.71 25.07 -8.42
N ALA A 52 -45.61 25.83 -8.49
CA ALA A 52 -44.33 25.46 -7.89
C ALA A 52 -44.41 25.31 -6.36
N ILE A 53 -45.21 26.15 -5.68
CA ILE A 53 -45.48 26.00 -4.23
C ILE A 53 -46.18 24.67 -3.97
N VAL A 54 -47.22 24.33 -4.73
CA VAL A 54 -47.91 23.04 -4.60
C VAL A 54 -46.95 21.87 -4.84
N HIS A 55 -46.12 21.92 -5.88
CA HIS A 55 -45.12 20.88 -6.17
C HIS A 55 -44.10 20.73 -5.04
N THR A 56 -43.66 21.84 -4.44
CA THR A 56 -42.73 21.82 -3.29
C THR A 56 -43.37 21.14 -2.08
N TYR A 57 -44.65 21.44 -1.82
CA TYR A 57 -45.39 20.79 -0.75
C TYR A 57 -45.56 19.30 -1.00
N ILE A 58 -45.86 18.91 -2.24
CA ILE A 58 -45.94 17.50 -2.61
C ILE A 58 -44.57 16.84 -2.46
N LYS A 59 -43.47 17.40 -2.99
CA LYS A 59 -42.11 16.89 -2.82
C LYS A 59 -41.76 16.64 -1.35
N ASN A 60 -42.06 17.60 -0.48
CA ASN A 60 -41.83 17.48 0.96
C ASN A 60 -42.65 16.36 1.64
N MET A 61 -43.73 15.86 1.03
CA MET A 61 -44.45 14.68 1.52
C MET A 61 -43.71 13.36 1.25
N PHE A 62 -42.87 13.33 0.22
CA PHE A 62 -42.08 12.16 -0.17
C PHE A 62 -40.69 12.14 0.46
N LEU A 63 -40.16 13.31 0.83
CA LEU A 63 -38.86 13.45 1.46
C LEU A 63 -38.85 12.79 2.85
N GLY A 64 -38.15 11.67 2.97
CA GLY A 64 -38.08 10.83 4.16
C GLY A 64 -38.28 9.35 3.84
N ASP A 65 -39.21 9.06 2.93
CA ASP A 65 -39.54 7.69 2.50
C ASP A 65 -38.83 7.32 1.19
N ILE A 66 -38.62 8.29 0.29
CA ILE A 66 -37.86 8.10 -0.95
C ILE A 66 -36.73 9.13 -1.10
N SER A 67 -35.70 8.76 -1.87
CA SER A 67 -34.60 9.67 -2.18
C SER A 67 -35.05 10.77 -3.15
N GLU A 68 -34.37 11.92 -3.11
CA GLU A 68 -34.62 13.02 -4.04
C GLU A 68 -34.45 12.57 -5.50
N ALA A 69 -33.47 11.70 -5.77
CA ALA A 69 -33.26 11.12 -7.09
C ALA A 69 -34.45 10.27 -7.56
N ILE A 70 -35.08 9.47 -6.68
CA ILE A 70 -36.28 8.71 -7.03
C ILE A 70 -37.45 9.67 -7.29
N TYR A 71 -37.63 10.72 -6.49
CA TYR A 71 -38.68 11.70 -6.72
C TYR A 71 -38.53 12.41 -8.07
N ASP A 72 -37.33 12.94 -8.34
CA ASP A 72 -37.03 13.67 -9.56
C ASP A 72 -37.01 12.76 -10.80
N ASN A 73 -36.96 11.42 -10.64
CA ASN A 73 -36.93 10.46 -11.74
C ASN A 73 -38.23 9.70 -12.00
N ALA A 74 -38.98 9.39 -10.95
CA ALA A 74 -40.17 8.54 -11.00
C ALA A 74 -41.47 9.29 -10.73
N VAL A 75 -41.43 10.38 -9.94
CA VAL A 75 -42.63 11.08 -9.48
C VAL A 75 -42.87 12.36 -10.26
N PHE A 76 -41.85 13.18 -10.49
CA PHE A 76 -42.06 14.54 -11.00
C PHE A 76 -41.41 14.76 -12.37
N ALA A 77 -42.19 14.95 -13.43
CA ALA A 77 -41.70 15.33 -14.76
C ALA A 77 -42.08 16.78 -15.07
N ALA A 78 -41.10 17.57 -15.52
CA ALA A 78 -41.29 18.98 -15.83
C ALA A 78 -40.95 19.27 -17.29
N LYS A 79 -41.48 20.39 -17.79
CA LYS A 79 -41.16 20.90 -19.12
C LYS A 79 -39.65 21.04 -19.34
N LEU A 80 -39.19 20.53 -20.47
CA LEU A 80 -37.79 20.65 -20.88
C LEU A 80 -37.49 22.10 -21.25
N LYS A 81 -36.44 22.65 -20.62
CA LYS A 81 -36.02 24.06 -20.81
C LYS A 81 -35.06 24.27 -21.99
N SER A 82 -34.73 23.18 -22.69
CA SER A 82 -33.77 23.18 -23.79
C SER A 82 -34.28 24.05 -24.96
N PRO A 83 -33.48 25.02 -25.44
CA PRO A 83 -33.92 26.00 -26.44
C PRO A 83 -33.98 25.42 -27.86
N THR A 84 -33.19 24.37 -28.15
CA THR A 84 -33.10 23.74 -29.48
C THR A 84 -33.40 22.25 -29.41
N GLU A 85 -33.83 21.68 -30.53
CA GLU A 85 -34.09 20.23 -30.68
C GLU A 85 -32.81 19.40 -30.45
N GLN A 86 -31.65 19.91 -30.84
CA GLN A 86 -30.37 19.26 -30.59
C GLN A 86 -30.01 19.22 -29.10
N ASP A 87 -30.29 20.29 -28.37
CA ASP A 87 -30.07 20.31 -26.92
C ASP A 87 -31.03 19.36 -26.21
N LEU A 88 -32.27 19.27 -26.70
CA LEU A 88 -33.29 18.34 -26.21
C LEU A 88 -32.89 16.88 -26.44
N ALA A 89 -32.45 16.54 -27.64
CA ALA A 89 -31.93 15.21 -27.98
C ALA A 89 -30.74 14.84 -27.07
N ARG A 90 -29.84 15.79 -26.81
CA ARG A 90 -28.69 15.59 -25.90
C ARG A 90 -29.13 15.37 -24.45
N GLU A 91 -30.17 16.06 -24.00
CA GLU A 91 -30.74 15.89 -22.67
C GLU A 91 -31.38 14.49 -22.50
N LEU A 92 -32.09 14.00 -23.53
CA LEU A 92 -32.65 12.64 -23.55
C LEU A 92 -31.56 11.57 -23.58
N GLN A 93 -30.54 11.74 -24.42
CA GLN A 93 -29.37 10.86 -24.43
C GLN A 93 -28.73 10.81 -23.04
N LYS A 94 -28.48 11.97 -22.43
CA LYS A 94 -27.92 12.05 -21.08
C LYS A 94 -28.81 11.36 -20.04
N PHE A 95 -30.14 11.50 -20.14
CA PHE A 95 -31.07 10.82 -19.26
C PHE A 95 -30.92 9.29 -19.40
N MET A 96 -30.94 8.75 -20.63
CA MET A 96 -30.77 7.31 -20.87
C MET A 96 -29.39 6.78 -20.41
N THR A 97 -28.32 7.53 -20.66
CA THR A 97 -26.97 7.19 -20.19
C THR A 97 -26.90 7.11 -18.67
N GLY A 98 -27.65 7.96 -17.95
CA GLY A 98 -27.77 7.92 -16.49
C GLY A 98 -28.20 6.54 -15.97
N TYR A 99 -29.18 5.91 -16.61
CA TYR A 99 -29.71 4.59 -16.25
C TYR A 99 -28.87 3.40 -16.76
N GLN A 100 -27.98 3.63 -17.73
CA GLN A 100 -26.91 2.68 -18.01
C GLN A 100 -25.81 2.71 -16.95
N GLY A 101 -25.65 3.86 -16.27
CA GLY A 101 -24.94 3.99 -15.00
C GLY A 101 -25.77 3.41 -13.86
N THR A 102 -26.09 4.18 -12.84
CA THR A 102 -26.81 3.65 -11.68
C THR A 102 -28.32 3.71 -11.88
N ALA A 103 -29.04 2.70 -11.36
CA ALA A 103 -30.49 2.59 -11.55
C ALA A 103 -31.24 3.87 -11.13
N ASP A 104 -30.73 4.57 -10.10
CA ASP A 104 -31.24 5.83 -9.56
C ASP A 104 -30.41 7.07 -9.95
N SER A 105 -29.39 6.92 -10.80
CA SER A 105 -28.41 7.97 -11.16
C SER A 105 -27.70 8.64 -9.96
N SER A 106 -27.78 8.09 -8.74
CA SER A 106 -27.30 8.76 -7.52
C SER A 106 -25.81 8.50 -7.24
N MET A 107 -25.25 7.41 -7.78
CA MET A 107 -23.84 7.04 -7.54
C MET A 107 -23.04 7.06 -8.84
N ASP A 108 -21.93 7.81 -8.84
CA ASP A 108 -20.92 7.82 -9.90
C ASP A 108 -19.85 6.74 -9.62
N LEU A 109 -20.15 5.52 -10.09
CA LEU A 109 -19.25 4.37 -9.95
C LEU A 109 -17.94 4.57 -10.72
N GLY A 110 -17.93 5.36 -11.80
CA GLY A 110 -16.75 5.67 -12.59
C GLY A 110 -15.75 6.51 -11.78
N ARG A 111 -16.23 7.57 -11.13
CA ARG A 111 -15.43 8.40 -10.23
C ARG A 111 -14.95 7.61 -9.01
N ALA A 112 -15.81 6.78 -8.41
CA ALA A 112 -15.42 5.92 -7.30
C ALA A 112 -14.28 4.96 -7.71
N MET A 113 -14.39 4.32 -8.88
CA MET A 113 -13.35 3.46 -9.44
C MET A 113 -12.04 4.23 -9.69
N GLN A 114 -12.12 5.46 -10.20
CA GLN A 114 -10.95 6.31 -10.39
C GLN A 114 -10.25 6.65 -9.07
N MET A 115 -11.01 6.96 -8.01
CA MET A 115 -10.47 7.22 -6.68
C MET A 115 -9.77 6.00 -6.09
N LEU A 116 -10.37 4.81 -6.22
CA LEU A 116 -9.76 3.54 -5.78
C LEU A 116 -8.47 3.23 -6.55
N LYS A 117 -8.45 3.43 -7.87
CA LYS A 117 -7.25 3.26 -8.71
C LYS A 117 -6.13 4.23 -8.31
N MET A 118 -6.46 5.48 -8.01
CA MET A 118 -5.51 6.48 -7.55
C MET A 118 -4.93 6.12 -6.17
N SER A 119 -5.79 5.71 -5.23
CA SER A 119 -5.36 5.23 -3.90
C SER A 119 -4.42 4.03 -4.02
N ARG A 120 -4.79 3.02 -4.84
CA ARG A 120 -3.96 1.83 -5.08
C ARG A 120 -2.58 2.21 -5.63
N LYS A 121 -2.53 3.14 -6.58
CA LYS A 121 -1.25 3.62 -7.13
C LYS A 121 -0.39 4.28 -6.06
N GLY A 122 -1.00 5.02 -5.13
CA GLY A 122 -0.32 5.60 -3.96
C GLY A 122 0.36 4.54 -3.10
N TYR A 123 -0.38 3.50 -2.70
CA TYR A 123 0.18 2.40 -1.90
C TYR A 123 1.23 1.58 -2.64
N LEU A 124 1.05 1.33 -3.94
CA LEU A 124 2.06 0.64 -4.75
C LEU A 124 3.39 1.39 -4.78
N VAL A 125 3.36 2.72 -4.89
CA VAL A 125 4.58 3.54 -4.85
C VAL A 125 5.23 3.50 -3.46
N GLN A 126 4.44 3.47 -2.39
CA GLN A 126 4.98 3.34 -1.02
C GLN A 126 5.60 1.97 -0.80
N ALA A 127 4.95 0.90 -1.26
CA ALA A 127 5.47 -0.46 -1.21
C ALA A 127 6.79 -0.59 -1.98
N ASP A 128 6.86 -0.07 -3.22
CA ASP A 128 8.10 -0.07 -4.02
C ASP A 128 9.24 0.71 -3.36
N ARG A 129 8.93 1.86 -2.72
CA ARG A 129 9.94 2.63 -1.96
C ARG A 129 10.47 1.85 -0.77
N LYS A 130 9.57 1.29 0.06
CA LYS A 130 9.96 0.44 1.18
C LYS A 130 10.79 -0.75 0.73
N GLN A 131 10.39 -1.41 -0.35
CA GLN A 131 11.11 -2.55 -0.91
C GLN A 131 12.54 -2.17 -1.34
N LYS A 132 12.72 -0.99 -1.94
CA LYS A 132 14.04 -0.46 -2.31
C LYS A 132 14.88 -0.10 -1.09
N GLU A 133 14.29 0.52 -0.07
CA GLU A 133 14.96 0.81 1.19
C GLU A 133 15.41 -0.49 1.86
N THR A 134 14.56 -1.52 1.89
CA THR A 134 14.92 -2.81 2.46
C THR A 134 16.03 -3.51 1.69
N GLU A 135 15.99 -3.48 0.36
CA GLU A 135 17.06 -4.08 -0.46
C GLU A 135 18.40 -3.35 -0.25
N GLN A 136 18.38 -2.02 -0.08
CA GLN A 136 19.59 -1.25 0.23
C GLN A 136 20.15 -1.58 1.62
N GLU A 137 19.30 -1.74 2.63
CA GLU A 137 19.73 -2.15 3.97
C GLU A 137 20.34 -3.55 3.96
N ARG A 138 19.69 -4.48 3.27
CA ARG A 138 20.22 -5.84 3.05
C ARG A 138 21.61 -5.81 2.42
N GLN A 139 21.79 -5.02 1.36
CA GLN A 139 23.09 -4.88 0.70
C GLN A 139 24.15 -4.31 1.65
N LYS A 140 23.82 -3.33 2.48
CA LYS A 140 24.76 -2.77 3.47
C LYS A 140 25.19 -3.81 4.51
N LEU A 141 24.28 -4.65 5.00
CA LEU A 141 24.60 -5.73 5.93
C LEU A 141 25.55 -6.75 5.28
N LEU A 142 25.24 -7.16 4.05
CA LEU A 142 26.09 -8.09 3.29
C LEU A 142 27.49 -7.54 3.04
N THR A 143 27.62 -6.26 2.62
CA THR A 143 28.93 -5.63 2.43
C THR A 143 29.75 -5.59 3.73
N ARG A 144 29.11 -5.26 4.86
CA ARG A 144 29.79 -5.27 6.17
C ARG A 144 30.24 -6.67 6.58
N MET A 145 29.44 -7.69 6.30
CA MET A 145 29.81 -9.08 6.56
C MET A 145 31.04 -9.49 5.73
N ASP A 146 31.05 -9.14 4.44
CA ASP A 146 32.16 -9.42 3.53
C ASP A 146 33.45 -8.70 3.98
N ASP A 147 33.34 -7.44 4.41
CA ASP A 147 34.46 -6.66 4.94
C ASP A 147 35.08 -7.34 6.18
N ILE A 148 34.25 -7.77 7.14
CA ILE A 148 34.73 -8.46 8.36
C ILE A 148 35.35 -9.81 8.02
N ILE A 149 34.77 -10.55 7.06
CA ILE A 149 35.34 -11.83 6.59
C ILE A 149 36.72 -11.59 5.95
N SER A 150 36.89 -10.52 5.18
CA SER A 150 38.18 -10.13 4.62
C SER A 150 39.19 -9.81 5.72
N ASP A 151 38.79 -9.03 6.74
CA ASP A 151 39.64 -8.71 7.89
C ASP A 151 40.08 -9.96 8.65
N LEU A 152 39.16 -10.91 8.88
CA LEU A 152 39.46 -12.19 9.54
C LEU A 152 40.47 -13.02 8.74
N ASN A 153 40.35 -13.05 7.41
CA ASN A 153 41.32 -13.73 6.55
C ASN A 153 42.71 -13.09 6.63
N ASP A 154 42.79 -11.76 6.66
CA ASP A 154 44.04 -11.02 6.81
C ASP A 154 44.69 -11.24 8.17
N LEU A 155 43.90 -11.24 9.25
CA LEU A 155 44.35 -11.56 10.61
C LEU A 155 44.86 -13.00 10.68
N ASN A 156 44.16 -13.95 10.07
CA ASN A 156 44.58 -15.34 10.02
C ASN A 156 45.89 -15.51 9.24
N GLY A 157 46.04 -14.84 8.10
CA GLY A 157 47.31 -14.84 7.34
C GLY A 157 48.48 -14.23 8.13
N LYS A 158 48.23 -13.20 8.95
CA LYS A 158 49.24 -12.64 9.87
C LYS A 158 49.57 -13.61 11.02
N LEU A 159 48.59 -14.33 11.56
CA LEU A 159 48.78 -15.37 12.57
C LEU A 159 49.66 -16.50 12.02
N ASP A 160 49.41 -16.95 10.79
CA ASP A 160 50.21 -17.95 10.10
C ASP A 160 51.67 -17.51 9.92
N GLN A 161 51.91 -16.26 9.50
CA GLN A 161 53.26 -15.72 9.41
C GLN A 161 53.98 -15.64 10.76
N ILE A 162 53.25 -15.40 11.86
CA ILE A 162 53.82 -15.41 13.21
C ILE A 162 54.13 -16.85 13.63
N ASN A 163 53.25 -17.81 13.31
CA ASN A 163 53.47 -19.24 13.57
C ASN A 163 54.70 -19.76 12.83
N GLU A 164 54.88 -19.44 11.55
CA GLU A 164 56.09 -19.80 10.78
C GLU A 164 57.36 -19.17 11.38
N LYS A 165 57.29 -17.91 11.84
CA LYS A 165 58.40 -17.24 12.54
C LYS A 165 58.70 -17.90 13.88
N GLU A 166 57.70 -18.42 14.57
CA GLU A 166 57.86 -19.17 15.82
C GLU A 166 58.49 -20.55 15.57
N GLU A 167 58.06 -21.25 14.52
CA GLU A 167 58.60 -22.55 14.11
C GLU A 167 60.05 -22.45 13.62
N SER A 168 60.40 -21.44 12.82
CA SER A 168 61.78 -21.20 12.37
C SER A 168 62.74 -20.81 13.50
N LEU A 169 62.22 -20.38 14.65
CA LEU A 169 63.02 -20.15 15.86
C LEU A 169 63.25 -21.43 16.68
N ARG A 170 62.60 -22.56 16.34
CA ARG A 170 62.87 -23.87 16.92
C ARG A 170 64.17 -24.43 16.33
N MET A 171 65.09 -24.83 17.20
CA MET A 171 66.36 -25.43 16.81
C MET A 171 66.18 -26.95 16.68
N HIS A 172 66.08 -27.44 15.45
CA HIS A 172 65.87 -28.83 15.02
C HIS A 172 64.50 -29.48 15.33
N PRO A 173 64.03 -30.38 14.45
CA PRO A 173 62.74 -31.07 14.63
C PRO A 173 62.85 -32.07 15.78
N GLY A 174 62.01 -31.90 16.82
CA GLY A 174 61.81 -32.90 17.89
C GLY A 174 62.22 -32.50 19.31
N ASP A 175 62.84 -31.34 19.54
CA ASP A 175 63.22 -30.91 20.90
C ASP A 175 62.21 -29.93 21.51
N GLU A 176 61.51 -30.37 22.56
CA GLU A 176 60.49 -29.59 23.26
C GLU A 176 61.01 -28.36 24.01
N ASN A 177 62.33 -28.09 24.11
CA ASN A 177 62.79 -26.85 24.74
C ASN A 177 64.22 -26.45 24.33
N GLY A 178 64.35 -25.59 23.32
CA GLY A 178 65.63 -24.89 23.03
C GLY A 178 66.19 -24.11 24.24
N ALA A 179 65.31 -23.71 25.17
CA ALA A 179 65.67 -23.14 26.46
C ALA A 179 66.43 -24.13 27.36
N VAL A 180 66.02 -25.40 27.39
CA VAL A 180 66.64 -26.47 28.18
C VAL A 180 68.04 -26.79 27.63
N ILE A 181 68.19 -26.86 26.31
CA ILE A 181 69.51 -27.08 25.67
C ILE A 181 70.46 -25.91 25.95
N LEU A 182 69.96 -24.67 25.91
CA LEU A 182 70.74 -23.49 26.27
C LEU A 182 71.10 -23.48 27.75
N ASP A 183 70.18 -23.88 28.64
CA ASP A 183 70.40 -23.99 30.08
C ASP A 183 71.37 -25.09 30.45
N GLU A 184 71.29 -26.26 29.83
CA GLU A 184 72.20 -27.37 30.03
C GLU A 184 73.60 -27.04 29.53
N ARG A 185 73.72 -26.45 28.34
CA ARG A 185 75.01 -25.96 27.82
C ARG A 185 75.57 -24.80 28.64
N MET A 186 74.74 -23.94 29.22
CA MET A 186 75.18 -22.90 30.16
C MET A 186 75.60 -23.47 31.51
N ALA A 187 74.92 -24.50 32.03
CA ALA A 187 75.30 -25.20 33.24
C ALA A 187 76.66 -25.88 33.08
N GLN A 188 76.89 -26.54 31.94
CA GLN A 188 78.20 -27.12 31.58
C GLN A 188 79.30 -26.04 31.47
N ALA A 189 79.00 -24.89 30.85
CA ALA A 189 79.94 -23.77 30.76
C ALA A 189 80.25 -23.13 32.14
N LYS A 190 79.24 -23.03 33.02
CA LYS A 190 79.38 -22.57 34.40
C LYS A 190 80.19 -23.55 35.25
N ALA A 191 79.96 -24.85 35.09
CA ALA A 191 80.71 -25.91 35.76
C ALA A 191 82.19 -25.88 35.37
N LYS A 192 82.50 -25.77 34.06
CA LYS A 192 83.88 -25.62 33.57
C LYS A 192 84.55 -24.34 34.11
N ARG A 193 83.84 -23.21 34.13
CA ARG A 193 84.38 -21.97 34.72
C ARG A 193 84.72 -22.15 36.21
N ASN A 194 83.82 -22.78 36.96
CA ASN A 194 84.02 -23.01 38.39
C ASN A 194 85.13 -24.05 38.67
N SER A 195 85.29 -25.07 37.82
CA SER A 195 86.39 -26.04 37.96
C SER A 195 87.76 -25.41 37.71
N PHE A 196 87.89 -24.50 36.73
CA PHE A 196 89.13 -23.75 36.50
C PHE A 196 89.41 -22.71 37.58
N ALA A 197 88.38 -22.06 38.13
CA ALA A 197 88.52 -21.15 39.27
C ALA A 197 89.00 -21.90 40.53
N MET A 198 88.45 -23.10 40.78
CA MET A 198 88.92 -23.98 41.86
C MET A 198 90.37 -24.45 41.62
N GLY A 199 90.72 -24.81 40.38
CA GLY A 199 92.09 -25.16 40.01
C GLY A 199 93.10 -24.01 40.22
N MET A 200 92.68 -22.76 40.03
CA MET A 200 93.50 -21.58 40.35
C MET A 200 93.76 -21.45 41.86
N LEU A 201 92.75 -21.67 42.70
CA LEU A 201 92.90 -21.63 44.16
C LEU A 201 93.82 -22.76 44.66
N ILE A 202 93.66 -23.97 44.12
CA ILE A 202 94.49 -25.13 44.46
C ILE A 202 95.95 -24.89 44.04
N SER A 203 96.20 -24.37 42.84
CA SER A 203 97.57 -24.07 42.38
C SER A 203 98.23 -22.94 43.17
N ALA A 204 97.49 -21.91 43.58
CA ALA A 204 98.00 -20.86 44.47
C ALA A 204 98.35 -21.41 45.86
N ALA A 205 97.47 -22.22 46.46
CA ALA A 205 97.72 -22.86 47.75
C ALA A 205 98.91 -23.83 47.70
N ALA A 206 99.01 -24.64 46.64
CA ALA A 206 100.12 -25.56 46.44
C ALA A 206 101.45 -24.82 46.20
N GLY A 207 101.42 -23.68 45.50
CA GLY A 207 102.57 -22.81 45.34
C GLY A 207 103.06 -22.22 46.67
N ILE A 208 102.14 -21.71 47.50
CA ILE A 208 102.46 -21.19 48.84
C ILE A 208 103.03 -22.31 49.73
N PHE A 209 102.40 -23.49 49.72
CA PHE A 209 102.87 -24.64 50.49
C PHE A 209 104.24 -25.13 50.00
N GLY A 210 104.47 -25.20 48.70
CA GLY A 210 105.77 -25.56 48.12
C GLY A 210 106.88 -24.57 48.47
N LEU A 211 106.57 -23.27 48.57
CA LEU A 211 107.50 -22.24 49.03
C LEU A 211 107.84 -22.39 50.52
N ILE A 212 106.85 -22.72 51.36
CA ILE A 212 107.09 -23.00 52.78
C ILE A 212 107.94 -24.26 52.97
N LEU A 213 107.66 -25.33 52.20
CA LEU A 213 108.38 -26.60 52.31
C LEU A 213 109.84 -26.49 51.81
N THR A 214 110.07 -25.74 50.73
CA THR A 214 111.44 -25.48 50.23
C THR A 214 112.25 -24.61 51.18
N ALA A 215 111.64 -23.66 51.88
CA ALA A 215 112.30 -22.85 52.91
C ALA A 215 112.75 -23.64 54.16
N ILE A 216 112.15 -24.81 54.41
CA ILE A 216 112.48 -25.66 55.57
C ILE A 216 113.58 -26.69 55.23
N ILE A 217 113.67 -27.14 53.97
CA ILE A 217 114.47 -28.32 53.58
C ILE A 217 115.67 -27.97 52.69
N ALA A 218 115.62 -26.90 51.90
CA ALA A 218 116.62 -26.60 50.88
C ALA A 218 117.27 -25.22 51.06
N ASP A 219 118.57 -25.18 51.36
CA ASP A 219 119.38 -23.95 51.53
C ASP A 219 119.71 -23.23 50.19
N SER A 220 118.94 -23.48 49.12
CA SER A 220 119.20 -22.93 47.77
C SER A 220 118.04 -22.07 47.27
N VAL A 221 118.31 -20.77 47.12
CA VAL A 221 117.37 -19.76 46.61
C VAL A 221 116.87 -20.09 45.19
N SER A 222 117.68 -20.81 44.41
CA SER A 222 117.36 -21.22 43.04
C SER A 222 116.16 -22.17 42.95
N VAL A 223 115.97 -23.07 43.92
CA VAL A 223 114.86 -24.04 43.90
C VAL A 223 113.53 -23.36 44.26
N SER A 224 113.52 -22.46 45.24
CA SER A 224 112.34 -21.66 45.58
C SER A 224 111.88 -20.76 44.43
N LEU A 225 112.82 -20.22 43.64
CA LEU A 225 112.50 -19.39 42.48
C LEU A 225 111.81 -20.20 41.36
N ILE A 226 112.27 -21.43 41.11
CA ILE A 226 111.69 -22.31 40.11
C ILE A 226 110.25 -22.72 40.50
N VAL A 227 110.01 -23.05 41.77
CA VAL A 227 108.67 -23.39 42.29
C VAL A 227 107.71 -22.19 42.17
N ALA A 228 108.18 -20.98 42.49
CA ALA A 228 107.39 -19.76 42.32
C ALA A 228 107.01 -19.49 40.85
N VAL A 229 107.94 -19.68 39.91
CA VAL A 229 107.71 -19.47 38.48
C VAL A 229 106.70 -20.48 37.92
N ILE A 230 106.81 -21.75 38.30
CA ILE A 230 105.86 -22.80 37.85
C ILE A 230 104.45 -22.53 38.41
N ALA A 231 104.35 -22.18 39.70
CA ALA A 231 103.06 -21.83 40.31
C ALA A 231 102.44 -20.58 39.65
N ALA A 232 103.23 -19.53 39.41
CA ALA A 232 102.77 -18.33 38.72
C ALA A 232 102.32 -18.61 37.27
N ALA A 233 103.02 -19.49 36.54
CA ALA A 233 102.64 -19.89 35.19
C ALA A 233 101.31 -20.68 35.17
N LEU A 234 101.10 -21.58 36.13
CA LEU A 234 99.85 -22.35 36.26
C LEU A 234 98.66 -21.46 36.63
N VAL A 235 98.86 -20.52 37.56
CA VAL A 235 97.85 -19.51 37.93
C VAL A 235 97.53 -18.60 36.74
N GLY A 236 98.55 -18.15 36.00
CA GLY A 236 98.38 -17.33 34.80
C GLY A 236 97.63 -18.06 33.68
N PHE A 237 97.94 -19.33 33.44
CA PHE A 237 97.25 -20.17 32.46
C PHE A 237 95.79 -20.41 32.84
N CYS A 238 95.52 -20.82 34.08
CA CYS A 238 94.16 -21.02 34.59
C CYS A 238 93.35 -19.72 34.56
N GLY A 239 93.96 -18.59 34.89
CA GLY A 239 93.31 -17.27 34.83
C GLY A 239 92.95 -16.83 33.42
N LYS A 240 93.86 -17.01 32.45
CA LYS A 240 93.59 -16.72 31.04
C LYS A 240 92.47 -17.60 30.49
N GLN A 241 92.43 -18.88 30.87
CA GLN A 241 91.38 -19.82 30.48
C GLN A 241 90.03 -19.48 31.13
N GLN A 242 90.02 -19.14 32.43
CA GLN A 242 88.83 -18.68 33.15
C GLN A 242 88.24 -17.40 32.55
N LEU A 243 89.07 -16.42 32.17
CA LEU A 243 88.64 -15.19 31.49
C LEU A 243 88.04 -15.48 30.11
N LYS A 244 88.63 -16.40 29.33
CA LYS A 244 88.08 -16.81 28.01
C LYS A 244 86.70 -17.45 28.18
N TYR A 245 86.56 -18.41 29.10
CA TYR A 245 85.28 -19.06 29.39
C TYR A 245 84.25 -18.11 30.02
N ALA A 246 84.68 -17.14 30.83
CA ALA A 246 83.78 -16.11 31.37
C ALA A 246 83.23 -15.19 30.26
N ARG A 247 84.06 -14.81 29.28
CA ARG A 247 83.62 -14.05 28.09
C ARG A 247 82.65 -14.86 27.24
N GLU A 248 82.93 -16.14 27.00
CA GLU A 248 82.03 -17.04 26.26
C GLU A 248 80.69 -17.23 27.00
N PHE A 249 80.71 -17.40 28.32
CA PHE A 249 79.53 -17.50 29.16
C PHE A 249 78.68 -16.23 29.12
N GLN A 250 79.30 -15.05 29.22
CA GLN A 250 78.61 -13.76 29.07
C GLN A 250 77.99 -13.58 27.68
N LYS A 251 78.68 -13.99 26.60
CA LYS A 251 78.11 -14.00 25.25
C LYS A 251 76.85 -14.88 25.18
N ARG A 252 76.88 -16.08 25.79
CA ARG A 252 75.75 -17.02 25.81
C ARG A 252 74.56 -16.50 26.62
N ILE A 253 74.80 -15.88 27.78
CA ILE A 253 73.74 -15.21 28.56
C ILE A 253 73.06 -14.11 27.73
N ARG A 254 73.84 -13.27 27.04
CA ARG A 254 73.27 -12.22 26.16
C ARG A 254 72.49 -12.81 24.98
N MET A 255 72.94 -13.93 24.42
CA MET A 255 72.19 -14.66 23.40
C MET A 255 70.87 -15.20 23.94
N LYS A 256 70.86 -15.84 25.12
CA LYS A 256 69.64 -16.32 25.78
C LYS A 256 68.66 -15.17 26.06
N LYS A 257 69.14 -14.07 26.64
CA LYS A 257 68.31 -12.90 26.97
C LYS A 257 67.66 -12.29 25.71
N ARG A 258 68.40 -12.21 24.60
CA ARG A 258 67.86 -11.77 23.31
C ARG A 258 66.84 -12.74 22.73
N TRP A 259 67.10 -14.05 22.83
CA TRP A 259 66.20 -15.10 22.35
C TRP A 259 64.88 -15.11 23.13
N VAL A 260 64.94 -15.11 24.47
CA VAL A 260 63.74 -15.04 25.35
C VAL A 260 62.96 -13.76 25.09
N SER A 261 63.62 -12.60 25.01
CA SER A 261 62.92 -11.34 24.70
C SER A 261 62.25 -11.35 23.33
N ARG A 262 62.81 -12.05 22.34
CA ARG A 262 62.21 -12.18 21.01
C ARG A 262 61.02 -13.12 21.01
N GLN A 263 61.09 -14.22 21.77
CA GLN A 263 59.99 -15.15 21.96
C GLN A 263 58.82 -14.49 22.72
N GLU A 264 59.12 -13.71 23.76
CA GLU A 264 58.13 -12.92 24.51
C GLU A 264 57.40 -11.92 23.61
N LYS A 265 58.13 -11.23 22.72
CA LYS A 265 57.56 -10.29 21.75
C LYS A 265 56.65 -10.99 20.74
N LEU A 266 57.06 -12.14 20.22
CA LEU A 266 56.24 -12.93 19.30
C LEU A 266 54.99 -13.45 19.99
N ARG A 267 55.11 -13.94 21.23
CA ARG A 267 53.98 -14.38 22.05
C ARG A 267 52.98 -13.26 22.29
N CYS A 268 53.45 -12.08 22.73
CA CYS A 268 52.59 -10.92 22.92
C CYS A 268 51.92 -10.47 21.61
N SER A 269 52.66 -10.44 20.51
CA SER A 269 52.10 -10.11 19.20
C SER A 269 51.04 -11.11 18.73
N LYS A 270 51.22 -12.41 19.01
CA LYS A 270 50.28 -13.48 18.67
C LYS A 270 49.00 -13.35 19.50
N GLU A 271 49.14 -13.08 20.80
CA GLU A 271 48.02 -12.92 21.71
C GLU A 271 47.14 -11.73 21.30
N ASN A 272 47.74 -10.57 21.03
CA ASN A 272 47.00 -9.39 20.57
C ASN A 272 46.24 -9.68 19.26
N LEU A 273 46.89 -10.35 18.31
CA LEU A 273 46.29 -10.65 17.02
C LEU A 273 45.15 -11.68 17.13
N ARG A 274 45.25 -12.59 18.11
CA ARG A 274 44.18 -13.54 18.44
C ARG A 274 43.01 -12.84 19.11
N GLN A 275 43.28 -11.89 20.01
CA GLN A 275 42.23 -11.06 20.59
C GLN A 275 41.47 -10.27 19.51
N ASP A 276 42.18 -9.62 18.59
CA ASP A 276 41.56 -8.91 17.45
C ASP A 276 40.72 -9.87 16.59
N TYR A 277 41.18 -11.11 16.39
CA TYR A 277 40.44 -12.14 15.66
C TYR A 277 39.14 -12.54 16.37
N ASP A 278 39.22 -12.84 17.67
CA ASP A 278 38.06 -13.24 18.49
C ASP A 278 37.02 -12.10 18.58
N GLU A 279 37.47 -10.85 18.66
CA GLU A 279 36.61 -9.65 18.62
C GLU A 279 35.87 -9.54 17.27
N LYS A 280 36.58 -9.72 16.15
CA LYS A 280 35.99 -9.70 14.80
C LYS A 280 35.07 -10.88 14.53
N GLU A 281 35.39 -12.07 15.05
CA GLU A 281 34.53 -13.24 14.96
C GLU A 281 33.20 -13.03 15.69
N THR A 282 33.26 -12.40 16.88
CA THR A 282 32.08 -12.01 17.64
C THR A 282 31.24 -10.98 16.88
N GLU A 283 31.88 -9.97 16.26
CA GLU A 283 31.23 -8.97 15.42
C GLU A 283 30.48 -9.63 14.25
N LEU A 284 31.12 -10.58 13.56
CA LEU A 284 30.51 -11.34 12.47
C LEU A 284 29.32 -12.18 12.93
N CYS A 285 29.40 -12.79 14.12
CA CYS A 285 28.33 -13.60 14.69
C CYS A 285 27.09 -12.73 14.98
N ASN A 286 27.29 -11.56 15.59
CA ASN A 286 26.22 -10.60 15.86
C ASN A 286 25.57 -10.11 14.56
N LEU A 287 26.38 -9.77 13.55
CA LEU A 287 25.89 -9.27 12.26
C LEU A 287 25.12 -10.34 11.48
N LYS A 288 25.51 -11.61 11.59
CA LYS A 288 24.75 -12.74 11.03
C LYS A 288 23.38 -12.91 11.68
N GLU A 289 23.30 -12.70 12.99
CA GLU A 289 22.01 -12.78 13.69
C GLU A 289 21.12 -11.58 13.34
N GLU A 290 21.69 -10.37 13.27
CA GLU A 290 20.98 -9.17 12.77
C GLU A 290 20.43 -9.41 11.35
N TYR A 291 21.21 -10.01 10.45
CA TYR A 291 20.76 -10.38 9.11
C TYR A 291 19.63 -11.42 9.13
N ARG A 292 19.67 -12.40 10.05
CA ARG A 292 18.59 -13.40 10.19
C ARG A 292 17.29 -12.76 10.68
N GLU A 293 17.36 -11.96 11.73
CA GLU A 293 16.20 -11.21 12.24
C GLU A 293 15.60 -10.30 11.17
N TYR A 294 16.46 -9.72 10.34
CA TYR A 294 16.07 -8.92 9.19
C TYR A 294 15.31 -9.72 8.13
N GLU A 295 15.83 -10.90 7.72
CA GLU A 295 15.15 -11.78 6.76
C GLU A 295 13.78 -12.25 7.26
N GLU A 296 13.66 -12.60 8.54
CA GLU A 296 12.39 -13.02 9.14
C GLU A 296 11.36 -11.89 9.14
N ASN A 297 11.76 -10.66 9.46
CA ASN A 297 10.88 -9.49 9.43
C ASN A 297 10.47 -9.08 8.01
N SER A 298 11.33 -9.31 7.01
CA SER A 298 11.07 -9.02 5.59
C SER A 298 9.96 -9.90 4.99
N PHE A 299 9.74 -11.10 5.53
CA PHE A 299 8.74 -12.05 5.00
C PHE A 299 7.29 -11.71 5.38
N LEU A 300 7.06 -10.75 6.27
CA LEU A 300 5.73 -10.35 6.71
C LEU A 300 5.08 -9.43 5.66
N LEU A 301 3.88 -9.81 5.21
CA LEU A 301 3.05 -9.00 4.32
C LEU A 301 2.91 -7.58 4.87
N THR A 302 3.41 -6.61 4.11
CA THR A 302 3.45 -5.21 4.53
C THR A 302 2.03 -4.66 4.68
N SER A 303 1.87 -3.66 5.53
CA SER A 303 0.60 -2.94 5.65
C SER A 303 0.10 -2.43 4.29
N GLU A 304 1.02 -1.97 3.45
CA GLU A 304 0.76 -1.43 2.13
C GLU A 304 0.23 -2.49 1.16
N GLU A 305 0.78 -3.70 1.18
CA GLU A 305 0.30 -4.81 0.35
C GLU A 305 -1.11 -5.26 0.75
N ARG A 306 -1.43 -5.24 2.05
CA ARG A 306 -2.81 -5.50 2.52
C ARG A 306 -3.78 -4.45 2.01
N GLU A 307 -3.41 -3.18 2.06
CA GLU A 307 -4.22 -2.08 1.52
C GLU A 307 -4.44 -2.24 0.01
N VAL A 308 -3.40 -2.60 -0.75
CA VAL A 308 -3.53 -2.88 -2.18
C VAL A 308 -4.49 -4.04 -2.44
N GLN A 309 -4.42 -5.12 -1.65
CA GLN A 309 -5.32 -6.26 -1.76
C GLN A 309 -6.77 -5.87 -1.45
N ALA A 310 -7.00 -5.12 -0.36
CA ALA A 310 -8.32 -4.64 0.01
C ALA A 310 -8.93 -3.72 -1.06
N LEU A 311 -8.13 -2.82 -1.63
CA LEU A 311 -8.55 -1.95 -2.74
C LEU A 311 -8.90 -2.75 -3.99
N ASN A 312 -8.11 -3.77 -4.33
CA ASN A 312 -8.42 -4.64 -5.46
C ASN A 312 -9.74 -5.40 -5.25
N MET A 313 -9.98 -5.94 -4.06
CA MET A 313 -11.25 -6.59 -3.72
C MET A 313 -12.44 -5.63 -3.81
N ALA A 314 -12.27 -4.39 -3.35
CA ALA A 314 -13.30 -3.36 -3.44
C ALA A 314 -13.64 -3.03 -4.91
N MET A 315 -12.62 -2.84 -5.75
CA MET A 315 -12.81 -2.58 -7.19
C MET A 315 -13.51 -3.75 -7.88
N GLU A 316 -13.06 -4.99 -7.67
CA GLU A 316 -13.69 -6.19 -8.25
C GLU A 316 -15.15 -6.33 -7.82
N THR A 317 -15.43 -6.07 -6.54
CA THR A 317 -16.81 -6.14 -6.02
C THR A 317 -17.70 -5.09 -6.67
N ILE A 318 -17.20 -3.86 -6.83
CA ILE A 318 -17.93 -2.79 -7.53
C ILE A 318 -18.19 -3.21 -8.97
N GLU A 319 -17.17 -3.66 -9.72
CA GLU A 319 -17.32 -4.08 -11.13
C GLU A 319 -18.33 -5.22 -11.28
N ARG A 320 -18.29 -6.22 -10.38
CA ARG A 320 -19.21 -7.35 -10.40
C ARG A 320 -20.66 -6.94 -10.11
N MET A 321 -20.87 -6.02 -9.18
CA MET A 321 -22.21 -5.50 -8.86
C MET A 321 -22.72 -4.57 -9.95
N SER A 322 -21.83 -3.74 -10.50
CA SER A 322 -22.17 -2.72 -11.48
C SER A 322 -22.52 -3.35 -12.84
N GLY A 323 -21.70 -4.29 -13.34
CA GLY A 323 -21.91 -4.93 -14.64
C GLY A 323 -23.26 -5.63 -14.79
N ASN A 324 -23.80 -6.18 -13.69
CA ASN A 324 -25.11 -6.83 -13.67
C ASN A 324 -26.29 -5.86 -13.59
N ILE A 325 -26.12 -4.69 -12.94
CA ILE A 325 -27.18 -3.69 -12.79
C ILE A 325 -27.30 -2.83 -14.06
N HIS A 326 -26.17 -2.38 -14.60
CA HIS A 326 -26.06 -1.49 -15.77
C HIS A 326 -26.78 -2.01 -17.01
N LEU A 327 -26.54 -3.28 -17.36
CA LEU A 327 -27.12 -3.89 -18.56
C LEU A 327 -28.61 -4.24 -18.40
N GLN A 328 -29.06 -4.49 -17.16
CA GLN A 328 -30.44 -4.90 -16.93
C GLN A 328 -31.40 -3.72 -16.84
N VAL A 329 -31.04 -2.63 -16.15
CA VAL A 329 -31.94 -1.49 -15.98
C VAL A 329 -32.05 -0.68 -17.27
N GLY A 330 -30.93 -0.33 -17.90
CA GLY A 330 -30.93 0.39 -19.17
C GLY A 330 -31.71 -0.34 -20.27
N ARG A 331 -31.53 -1.66 -20.41
CA ARG A 331 -32.27 -2.46 -21.40
C ARG A 331 -33.76 -2.54 -21.09
N LYS A 332 -34.15 -2.71 -19.82
CA LYS A 332 -35.57 -2.69 -19.42
C LYS A 332 -36.21 -1.33 -19.67
N LEU A 333 -35.48 -0.23 -19.41
CA LEU A 333 -35.93 1.13 -19.68
C LEU A 333 -36.16 1.35 -21.16
N GLN A 334 -35.19 0.94 -21.99
CA GLN A 334 -35.29 0.99 -23.43
C GLN A 334 -36.52 0.24 -23.94
N ILE A 335 -36.68 -1.03 -23.56
CA ILE A 335 -37.81 -1.87 -23.99
C ILE A 335 -39.14 -1.24 -23.59
N ARG A 336 -39.27 -0.78 -22.33
CA ARG A 336 -40.53 -0.19 -21.87
C ARG A 336 -40.79 1.18 -22.50
N THR A 337 -39.76 2.00 -22.72
CA THR A 337 -39.90 3.26 -23.47
C THR A 337 -40.42 3.01 -24.88
N SER A 338 -39.83 2.04 -25.60
CA SER A 338 -40.28 1.63 -26.94
C SER A 338 -41.75 1.17 -26.92
N GLN A 339 -42.15 0.36 -25.94
CA GLN A 339 -43.54 -0.09 -25.78
C GLN A 339 -44.51 1.07 -25.57
N ILE A 340 -44.21 1.98 -24.62
CA ILE A 340 -45.07 3.12 -24.32
C ILE A 340 -45.18 4.04 -25.55
N LEU A 341 -44.06 4.32 -26.21
CA LEU A 341 -44.04 5.17 -27.39
C LEU A 341 -44.84 4.56 -28.55
N SER A 342 -44.69 3.26 -28.79
CA SER A 342 -45.46 2.54 -29.81
C SER A 342 -46.95 2.46 -29.48
N GLU A 343 -47.33 2.37 -28.20
CA GLU A 343 -48.73 2.36 -27.75
C GLU A 343 -49.41 3.72 -27.95
N ILE A 344 -48.69 4.82 -27.72
CA ILE A 344 -49.22 6.19 -27.86
C ILE A 344 -49.29 6.61 -29.33
N THR A 345 -48.36 6.16 -30.16
CA THR A 345 -48.24 6.58 -31.57
C THR A 345 -48.84 5.59 -32.57
N ASP A 346 -49.66 4.64 -32.09
CA ASP A 346 -50.26 3.55 -32.89
C ASP A 346 -49.24 2.83 -33.81
N GLY A 347 -48.01 2.67 -33.33
CA GLY A 347 -46.93 1.97 -34.03
C GLY A 347 -46.12 2.80 -35.05
N GLU A 348 -46.31 4.12 -35.12
CA GLU A 348 -45.46 5.00 -35.96
C GLU A 348 -43.99 4.93 -35.51
N TYR A 349 -43.76 4.98 -34.20
CA TYR A 349 -42.45 4.89 -33.56
C TYR A 349 -42.35 3.60 -32.74
N GLN A 350 -41.52 2.66 -33.17
CA GLN A 350 -41.56 1.29 -32.69
C GLN A 350 -40.47 0.96 -31.67
N ASP A 351 -39.23 1.41 -31.94
CA ASP A 351 -38.11 1.04 -31.08
C ASP A 351 -37.11 2.17 -30.91
N VAL A 352 -36.95 2.60 -29.66
CA VAL A 352 -35.89 3.53 -29.24
C VAL A 352 -34.66 2.70 -28.91
N GLN A 353 -33.57 2.92 -29.64
CA GLN A 353 -32.29 2.24 -29.41
C GLN A 353 -31.22 3.20 -28.95
N MET A 354 -30.26 2.68 -28.18
CA MET A 354 -29.05 3.40 -27.84
C MET A 354 -27.83 2.53 -28.09
N ASP A 355 -26.89 3.05 -28.86
CA ASP A 355 -25.65 2.34 -29.19
C ASP A 355 -24.59 2.45 -28.07
N ALA A 356 -23.45 1.78 -28.27
CA ALA A 356 -22.34 1.81 -27.31
C ALA A 356 -21.67 3.19 -27.18
N ALA A 357 -21.87 4.08 -28.16
CA ALA A 357 -21.40 5.46 -28.14
C ALA A 357 -22.43 6.41 -27.48
N SER A 358 -23.51 5.88 -26.92
CA SER A 358 -24.64 6.63 -26.33
C SER A 358 -25.43 7.48 -27.35
N HIS A 359 -25.34 7.15 -28.63
CA HIS A 359 -26.21 7.73 -29.64
C HIS A 359 -27.55 7.00 -29.64
N MET A 360 -28.62 7.77 -29.55
CA MET A 360 -29.97 7.25 -29.59
C MET A 360 -30.56 7.35 -31.00
N THR A 361 -31.30 6.32 -31.40
CA THR A 361 -32.07 6.28 -32.65
C THR A 361 -33.48 5.78 -32.37
N VAL A 362 -34.43 6.17 -33.20
CA VAL A 362 -35.80 5.66 -33.17
C VAL A 362 -36.11 4.99 -34.49
N THR A 363 -36.65 3.78 -34.42
CA THR A 363 -37.11 3.03 -35.58
C THR A 363 -38.53 3.43 -35.91
N THR A 364 -38.73 3.98 -37.11
CA THR A 364 -40.03 4.29 -37.71
C THR A 364 -40.31 3.31 -38.85
N GLY A 365 -41.52 3.38 -39.43
CA GLY A 365 -41.85 2.62 -40.65
C GLY A 365 -40.93 2.93 -41.85
N ASN A 366 -40.21 4.05 -41.83
CA ASN A 366 -39.32 4.51 -42.90
C ASN A 366 -37.83 4.19 -42.67
N GLY A 367 -37.47 3.65 -41.50
CA GLY A 367 -36.09 3.32 -41.13
C GLY A 367 -35.72 3.80 -39.74
N ALA A 368 -34.42 3.76 -39.42
CA ALA A 368 -33.90 4.28 -38.16
C ALA A 368 -33.47 5.74 -38.34
N GLU A 369 -34.02 6.63 -37.51
CA GLU A 369 -33.71 8.06 -37.50
C GLU A 369 -33.02 8.44 -36.18
N ALA A 370 -32.06 9.34 -36.24
CA ALA A 370 -31.39 9.87 -35.04
C ALA A 370 -32.32 10.88 -34.33
N LEU A 371 -32.23 10.96 -32.99
CA LEU A 371 -33.07 11.90 -32.22
C LEU A 371 -32.89 13.36 -32.69
N GLU A 372 -31.68 13.74 -33.10
CA GLU A 372 -31.36 15.07 -33.59
C GLU A 372 -32.10 15.47 -34.88
N CYS A 373 -32.70 14.49 -35.59
CA CYS A 373 -33.49 14.69 -36.79
C CYS A 373 -35.00 14.74 -36.53
N LEU A 374 -35.44 14.44 -35.30
CA LEU A 374 -36.86 14.38 -34.96
C LEU A 374 -37.42 15.77 -34.61
N SER A 375 -38.72 15.93 -34.80
CA SER A 375 -39.41 17.15 -34.40
C SER A 375 -39.37 17.33 -32.88
N ARG A 376 -39.44 18.58 -32.41
CA ARG A 376 -39.58 18.86 -30.98
C ARG A 376 -40.73 18.10 -30.31
N GLY A 377 -41.90 18.01 -30.95
CA GLY A 377 -43.07 17.30 -30.40
C GLY A 377 -42.76 15.82 -30.17
N THR A 378 -42.15 15.17 -31.17
CA THR A 378 -41.70 13.77 -31.06
C THR A 378 -40.67 13.58 -29.93
N LEU A 379 -39.72 14.50 -29.78
CA LEU A 379 -38.73 14.44 -28.70
C LEU A 379 -39.36 14.60 -27.31
N GLU A 380 -40.33 15.51 -27.16
CA GLU A 380 -41.06 15.67 -25.91
C GLU A 380 -41.96 14.45 -25.62
N LEU A 381 -42.45 13.74 -26.64
CA LEU A 381 -43.18 12.47 -26.48
C LEU A 381 -42.26 11.33 -26.05
N ILE A 382 -41.07 11.22 -26.65
CA ILE A 382 -40.03 10.27 -26.22
C ILE A 382 -39.65 10.55 -24.76
N TYR A 383 -39.48 11.82 -24.39
CA TYR A 383 -39.24 12.20 -23.00
C TYR A 383 -40.34 11.67 -22.08
N PHE A 384 -41.61 11.94 -22.40
CA PHE A 384 -42.73 11.43 -21.62
C PHE A 384 -42.68 9.91 -21.45
N ALA A 385 -42.51 9.17 -22.55
CA ALA A 385 -42.42 7.71 -22.52
C ALA A 385 -41.26 7.22 -21.64
N MET A 386 -40.07 7.84 -21.75
CA MET A 386 -38.91 7.52 -20.93
C MET A 386 -39.16 7.78 -19.44
N ARG A 387 -39.84 8.89 -19.11
CA ARG A 387 -40.18 9.25 -17.73
C ARG A 387 -41.16 8.26 -17.12
N MET A 388 -42.16 7.82 -17.89
CA MET A 388 -43.13 6.83 -17.44
C MET A 388 -42.47 5.46 -17.23
N ALA A 389 -41.62 5.05 -18.18
CA ALA A 389 -40.86 3.80 -18.08
C ALA A 389 -39.88 3.81 -16.89
N ALA A 390 -39.19 4.92 -16.64
CA ALA A 390 -38.29 5.08 -15.49
C ALA A 390 -39.04 4.93 -14.17
N GLY A 391 -40.22 5.56 -14.03
CA GLY A 391 -41.05 5.46 -12.83
C GLY A 391 -41.47 4.03 -12.52
N GLU A 392 -41.84 3.24 -13.54
CA GLU A 392 -42.18 1.82 -13.35
C GLU A 392 -40.99 0.94 -12.94
N LEU A 393 -39.81 1.24 -13.46
CA LEU A 393 -38.62 0.43 -13.21
C LEU A 393 -37.98 0.72 -11.87
N LEU A 394 -38.02 1.97 -11.43
CA LEU A 394 -37.54 2.42 -10.14
C LEU A 394 -38.47 1.97 -9.00
N CYS A 395 -39.78 1.87 -9.27
CA CYS A 395 -40.81 1.63 -8.26
C CYS A 395 -41.57 0.33 -8.55
N GLN A 396 -40.89 -0.82 -8.42
CA GLN A 396 -41.45 -2.13 -8.82
C GLN A 396 -42.51 -2.67 -7.84
N GLU A 397 -42.31 -2.45 -6.53
CA GLU A 397 -43.17 -2.97 -5.45
C GLU A 397 -44.33 -2.01 -5.13
N GLU A 398 -44.08 -0.70 -5.17
CA GLU A 398 -45.04 0.36 -4.85
C GLU A 398 -45.21 1.30 -6.05
N SER A 399 -46.45 1.53 -6.49
CA SER A 399 -46.69 2.53 -7.54
C SER A 399 -46.83 3.91 -6.91
N LEU A 400 -45.91 4.82 -7.23
CA LEU A 400 -45.99 6.22 -6.83
C LEU A 400 -46.92 7.00 -7.78
N PRO A 401 -47.53 8.10 -7.33
CA PRO A 401 -48.26 9.01 -8.22
C PRO A 401 -47.27 9.76 -9.12
N VAL A 402 -47.73 10.16 -10.29
CA VAL A 402 -46.95 10.93 -11.27
C VAL A 402 -47.45 12.37 -11.31
N ILE A 403 -46.55 13.33 -11.30
CA ILE A 403 -46.81 14.77 -11.37
C ILE A 403 -46.17 15.28 -12.66
N LEU A 404 -46.98 15.89 -13.50
CA LEU A 404 -46.61 16.37 -14.83
C LEU A 404 -46.76 17.90 -14.84
N ASP A 405 -45.66 18.64 -14.89
CA ASP A 405 -45.64 20.10 -14.80
C ASP A 405 -45.41 20.75 -16.17
N ASP A 406 -46.50 21.24 -16.78
CA ASP A 406 -46.54 21.94 -18.07
C ASP A 406 -45.82 21.21 -19.22
N ILE A 407 -45.85 19.87 -19.22
CA ILE A 407 -45.09 19.06 -20.19
C ILE A 407 -45.74 18.96 -21.57
N PHE A 408 -47.04 19.28 -21.70
CA PHE A 408 -47.81 19.07 -22.93
C PHE A 408 -47.87 20.31 -23.83
N GLY A 409 -47.10 21.35 -23.52
CA GLY A 409 -47.22 22.65 -24.18
C GLY A 409 -46.98 22.65 -25.68
N MET A 410 -46.17 21.71 -26.22
CA MET A 410 -45.86 21.59 -27.65
C MET A 410 -46.52 20.38 -28.33
N TYR A 411 -47.39 19.66 -27.62
CA TYR A 411 -48.03 18.48 -28.18
C TYR A 411 -49.10 18.95 -29.16
N GLU A 412 -49.25 18.27 -30.30
CA GLU A 412 -50.41 18.46 -31.14
C GLU A 412 -51.65 17.87 -30.46
N GLU A 413 -52.85 18.22 -30.93
CA GLU A 413 -54.09 17.79 -30.29
C GLU A 413 -54.25 16.27 -30.29
N GLU A 414 -53.92 15.64 -31.42
CA GLU A 414 -53.96 14.19 -31.62
C GLU A 414 -52.99 13.45 -30.66
N ASP A 415 -51.75 13.94 -30.52
CA ASP A 415 -50.77 13.36 -29.60
C ASP A 415 -51.23 13.47 -28.14
N LEU A 416 -51.77 14.63 -27.75
CA LEU A 416 -52.23 14.85 -26.38
C LEU A 416 -53.43 13.95 -26.05
N GLU A 417 -54.36 13.78 -27.00
CA GLU A 417 -55.51 12.87 -26.84
C GLU A 417 -55.03 11.43 -26.59
N ALA A 418 -54.10 10.93 -27.42
CA ALA A 418 -53.53 9.60 -27.26
C ALA A 418 -52.82 9.40 -25.92
N VAL A 419 -52.07 10.41 -25.45
CA VAL A 419 -51.39 10.38 -24.15
C VAL A 419 -52.37 10.37 -22.99
N LEU A 420 -53.42 11.19 -23.04
CA LEU A 420 -54.46 11.23 -22.00
C LEU A 420 -55.20 9.89 -21.90
N GLU A 421 -55.54 9.28 -23.04
CA GLU A 421 -56.12 7.94 -23.07
C GLU A 421 -55.17 6.88 -22.48
N TRP A 422 -53.90 6.93 -22.86
CA TRP A 422 -52.89 5.99 -22.37
C TRP A 422 -52.74 6.09 -20.85
N MET A 423 -52.64 7.31 -20.31
CA MET A 423 -52.57 7.55 -18.86
C MET A 423 -53.81 7.05 -18.12
N TYR A 424 -55.00 7.16 -18.72
CA TYR A 424 -56.22 6.63 -18.13
C TYR A 424 -56.20 5.09 -18.07
N LYS A 425 -55.70 4.42 -19.12
CA LYS A 425 -55.57 2.95 -19.18
C LYS A 425 -54.59 2.41 -18.13
N GLU A 426 -53.52 3.14 -17.83
CA GLU A 426 -52.49 2.76 -16.85
C GLU A 426 -52.97 2.72 -15.38
N LYS A 427 -54.13 3.33 -15.06
CA LYS A 427 -54.74 3.32 -13.71
C LYS A 427 -53.85 3.85 -12.58
N LYS A 428 -52.80 4.61 -12.91
CA LYS A 428 -51.95 5.32 -11.94
C LYS A 428 -52.61 6.65 -11.55
N GLN A 429 -52.27 7.18 -10.38
CA GLN A 429 -52.65 8.55 -10.05
C GLN A 429 -51.71 9.50 -10.80
N VAL A 430 -52.28 10.35 -11.64
CA VAL A 430 -51.54 11.37 -12.39
C VAL A 430 -52.08 12.74 -11.98
N ILE A 431 -51.18 13.68 -11.70
CA ILE A 431 -51.48 15.08 -11.40
C ILE A 431 -50.87 15.92 -12.51
N ILE A 432 -51.71 16.40 -13.41
CA ILE A 432 -51.34 17.29 -14.52
C ILE A 432 -51.44 18.72 -14.01
N SER A 433 -50.31 19.38 -13.86
CA SER A 433 -50.20 20.78 -13.48
C SER A 433 -50.07 21.64 -14.73
N THR A 434 -51.05 22.51 -14.98
CA THR A 434 -51.13 23.27 -16.23
C THR A 434 -51.71 24.67 -16.02
N CYS A 435 -51.33 25.61 -16.87
CA CYS A 435 -51.97 26.93 -16.99
C CYS A 435 -53.03 26.98 -18.11
N SER A 436 -53.14 25.92 -18.90
CA SER A 436 -54.06 25.83 -20.02
C SER A 436 -55.36 25.11 -19.62
N LYS A 437 -56.44 25.39 -20.35
CA LYS A 437 -57.69 24.64 -20.23
C LYS A 437 -57.79 23.49 -21.22
N ARG A 438 -56.85 23.40 -22.17
CA ARG A 438 -56.83 22.44 -23.27
C ARG A 438 -56.93 20.99 -22.79
N GLU A 439 -56.16 20.63 -21.76
CA GLU A 439 -56.15 19.29 -21.18
C GLU A 439 -57.51 18.92 -20.58
N MET A 440 -58.17 19.87 -19.91
CA MET A 440 -59.52 19.67 -19.35
C MET A 440 -60.57 19.52 -20.46
N GLU A 441 -60.49 20.35 -21.51
CA GLU A 441 -61.41 20.32 -22.65
C GLU A 441 -61.32 18.98 -23.41
N LEU A 442 -60.11 18.44 -23.59
CA LEU A 442 -59.90 17.13 -24.20
C LEU A 442 -60.40 15.98 -23.30
N LEU A 443 -60.12 16.04 -22.00
CA LEU A 443 -60.64 15.05 -21.05
C LEU A 443 -62.18 15.01 -21.03
N ASP A 444 -62.81 16.19 -21.08
CA ASP A 444 -64.28 16.31 -21.15
C ASP A 444 -64.82 15.75 -22.48
N ARG A 445 -64.12 16.00 -23.61
CA ARG A 445 -64.51 15.49 -24.93
C ARG A 445 -64.45 13.97 -25.03
N GLU A 446 -63.37 13.38 -24.54
CA GLU A 446 -63.16 11.91 -24.56
C GLU A 446 -63.90 11.18 -23.43
N GLY A 447 -64.60 11.91 -22.56
CA GLY A 447 -65.36 11.33 -21.44
C GLY A 447 -64.46 10.65 -20.40
N ILE A 448 -63.21 11.09 -20.28
CA ILE A 448 -62.25 10.56 -19.30
C ILE A 448 -62.49 11.26 -17.95
N PRO A 449 -62.83 10.52 -16.87
CA PRO A 449 -63.08 11.13 -15.58
C PRO A 449 -61.78 11.68 -14.96
N TYR A 450 -61.81 12.92 -14.50
CA TYR A 450 -60.68 13.56 -13.81
C TYR A 450 -61.10 14.35 -12.58
N GLY A 451 -60.18 14.48 -11.62
CA GLY A 451 -60.30 15.38 -10.48
C GLY A 451 -59.86 16.79 -10.84
N LYS A 452 -60.75 17.79 -10.77
CA LYS A 452 -60.42 19.19 -11.08
C LYS A 452 -60.03 19.97 -9.83
N GLN A 453 -58.78 20.44 -9.77
CA GLN A 453 -58.25 21.24 -8.67
C GLN A 453 -57.83 22.62 -9.19
N ILE A 454 -58.38 23.70 -8.62
CA ILE A 454 -58.06 25.08 -8.99
C ILE A 454 -57.28 25.72 -7.84
N ILE A 455 -56.07 26.23 -8.10
CA ILE A 455 -55.23 26.84 -7.06
C ILE A 455 -55.78 28.21 -6.65
N SER A 456 -55.99 29.10 -7.62
CA SER A 456 -56.47 30.48 -7.45
C SER A 456 -57.64 30.79 -8.39
#